data_AF-A0A2K4IQU7-F1
#
_entry.id   AF-A0A2K4IQU7-F1
#
_cell.length_a   1.000
_cell.length_b   1.000
_cell.length_c   1.000
_cell.angle_alpha   90.00
_cell.angle_beta   90.00
_cell.angle_gamma   90.00
#
_symmetry.space_group_name_H-M   'P 1'
#
loop_
_entity.id
_entity.type
_entity.pdbx_description
1 polymer ?
#
loop_
_entity_poly.entity_id
_entity_poly.type
_entity_poly.pdbx_seq_one_letter_code
_entity_poly.pdbx_strand_id
1 'polypeptide(L)'
;MISNHLNDVERRRQDAKDLSTQIAEFLAAGGKIDVPEPTPIKFTSTSERRHPPSFHRPKVKDETTARVARIREMAKTLTRNEICEREGIALATLKAIASKHAIRFQVRQKIGTAPNKVPPDVEARLVDQIKDCIAGGMNRSQCCKALAISYNMLDRIVRDHKIEYPKLKFAFR
;
A
#
# COMPACT_ATOMS: atom_id res chain seq x y z
N MET A 1 52.68 -40.54 23.88
CA MET A 1 53.45 -39.99 22.76
C MET A 1 53.84 -38.55 23.11
N ILE A 2 55.11 -38.32 23.47
CA ILE A 2 55.66 -37.01 23.83
C ILE A 2 56.91 -36.86 22.98
N SER A 3 56.77 -36.51 21.69
CA SER A 3 57.90 -36.71 20.75
C SER A 3 57.97 -35.73 19.58
N ASN A 4 57.26 -34.59 19.60
CA ASN A 4 57.46 -33.51 18.61
C ASN A 4 57.96 -32.21 19.25
N HIS A 5 57.40 -31.80 20.40
CA HIS A 5 57.78 -30.54 21.05
C HIS A 5 59.23 -30.50 21.55
N LEU A 6 59.78 -31.62 22.02
CA LEU A 6 61.16 -31.65 22.50
C LEU A 6 62.16 -31.48 21.34
N ASN A 7 61.89 -32.12 20.20
CA ASN A 7 62.69 -32.00 18.99
C ASN A 7 62.62 -30.58 18.40
N ASP A 8 61.44 -29.95 18.42
CA ASP A 8 61.29 -28.55 17.99
C ASP A 8 62.08 -27.56 18.85
N VAL A 9 62.15 -27.80 20.17
CA VAL A 9 62.94 -26.96 21.07
C VAL A 9 64.44 -27.13 20.82
N GLU A 10 64.90 -28.37 20.62
CA GLU A 10 66.31 -28.65 20.31
C GLU A 10 66.73 -28.05 18.96
N ARG A 11 65.89 -28.19 17.93
CA ARG A 11 66.10 -27.54 16.63
C ARG A 11 66.18 -26.02 16.76
N ARG A 12 65.23 -25.39 17.45
CA ARG A 12 65.25 -23.93 17.68
C ARG A 12 66.48 -23.47 18.46
N ARG A 13 67.01 -24.30 19.37
CA ARG A 13 68.26 -24.00 20.08
C ARG A 13 69.46 -24.03 19.14
N GLN A 14 69.50 -24.97 18.19
CA GLN A 14 70.55 -25.02 17.18
C GLN A 14 70.46 -23.80 16.25
N ASP A 15 69.26 -23.51 15.73
CA ASP A 15 69.01 -22.35 14.88
C ASP A 15 69.43 -21.04 15.56
N ALA A 16 69.14 -20.90 16.86
CA ALA A 16 69.54 -19.72 17.64
C ALA A 16 71.06 -19.59 17.79
N LYS A 17 71.79 -20.70 17.96
CA LYS A 17 73.26 -20.69 18.04
C LYS A 17 73.88 -20.30 16.70
N ASP A 18 73.37 -20.86 15.61
CA ASP A 18 73.88 -20.58 14.27
C ASP A 18 73.65 -19.10 13.90
N LEU A 19 72.46 -18.56 14.19
CA LEU A 19 72.17 -17.13 14.04
C LEU A 19 73.07 -16.25 14.91
N SER A 20 73.34 -16.64 16.15
CA SER A 20 74.23 -15.86 17.03
C SER A 20 75.66 -15.78 16.50
N THR A 21 76.14 -16.86 15.87
CA THR A 21 77.47 -16.92 15.26
C THR A 21 77.54 -16.01 14.04
N GLN A 22 76.53 -16.04 13.17
CA GLN A 22 76.44 -15.18 11.99
C GLN A 22 76.36 -13.69 12.37
N ILE A 23 75.61 -13.34 13.43
CA ILE A 23 75.56 -11.97 13.95
C ILE A 23 76.94 -11.54 14.46
N ALA A 24 77.65 -12.40 15.19
CA ALA A 24 78.98 -12.10 15.70
C ALA A 24 80.01 -11.89 14.56
N GLU A 25 79.99 -12.74 13.54
CA GLU A 25 80.85 -12.59 12.34
C GLU A 25 80.54 -11.28 11.59
N PHE A 26 79.26 -10.96 11.40
CA PHE A 26 78.84 -9.72 10.73
C PHE A 26 79.28 -8.47 11.50
N LEU A 27 79.17 -8.48 12.83
CA LEU A 27 79.64 -7.38 13.68
C LEU A 27 81.18 -7.29 13.69
N ALA A 28 81.88 -8.43 13.73
CA ALA A 28 83.35 -8.48 13.68
C ALA A 28 83.92 -7.97 12.34
N ALA A 29 83.19 -8.20 11.23
CA ALA A 29 83.49 -7.66 9.91
C ALA A 29 83.17 -6.15 9.78
N GLY A 30 82.72 -5.49 10.85
CA GLY A 30 82.39 -4.06 10.88
C GLY A 30 80.96 -3.71 10.43
N GLY A 31 80.09 -4.71 10.28
CA GLY A 31 78.67 -4.51 9.99
C GLY A 31 77.94 -3.78 11.12
N LYS A 32 76.91 -2.99 10.77
CA LYS A 32 76.02 -2.32 11.72
C LYS A 32 74.62 -2.88 11.58
N ILE A 33 73.98 -3.19 12.70
CA ILE A 33 72.59 -3.65 12.75
C ILE A 33 71.74 -2.51 13.30
N ASP A 34 71.00 -1.83 12.42
CA ASP A 34 70.04 -0.82 12.83
C ASP A 34 68.75 -1.49 13.29
N VAL A 35 68.46 -1.42 14.59
CA VAL A 35 67.17 -1.84 15.14
C VAL A 35 66.21 -0.66 15.01
N PRO A 36 65.18 -0.74 14.15
CA PRO A 36 64.22 0.35 14.02
C PRO A 36 63.44 0.52 15.33
N GLU A 37 63.26 1.76 15.76
CA GLU A 37 62.36 2.05 16.89
C GLU A 37 60.94 1.58 16.54
N PRO A 38 60.24 0.88 17.45
CA PRO A 38 58.88 0.44 17.20
C PRO A 38 57.98 1.67 17.03
N THR A 39 57.56 1.93 15.79
CA THR A 39 56.62 3.02 15.53
C THR A 39 55.34 2.77 16.33
N PRO A 40 54.83 3.77 17.07
CA PRO A 40 53.59 3.61 17.81
C PRO A 40 52.47 3.28 16.82
N ILE A 41 51.80 2.15 17.04
CA ILE A 41 50.63 1.75 16.26
C ILE A 41 49.59 2.86 16.46
N LYS A 42 49.38 3.67 15.42
CA LYS A 42 48.33 4.68 15.41
C LYS A 42 47.00 3.93 15.30
N PHE A 43 46.39 3.63 16.43
CA PHE A 43 44.98 3.27 16.46
C PHE A 43 44.20 4.51 16.00
N THR A 44 43.78 4.52 14.73
CA THR A 44 42.82 5.50 14.26
C THR A 44 41.57 5.32 15.11
N SER A 45 41.21 6.36 15.86
CA SER A 45 40.01 6.31 16.68
C SER A 45 38.85 6.01 15.73
N THR A 46 38.09 4.98 16.08
CA THR A 46 36.93 4.51 15.32
C THR A 46 35.84 5.58 15.14
N SER A 47 36.03 6.77 15.73
CA SER A 47 35.20 7.97 15.58
C SER A 47 35.09 8.49 14.15
N GLU A 48 35.99 8.11 13.23
CA GLU A 48 35.87 8.46 11.80
C GLU A 48 35.04 7.46 10.98
N ARG A 49 34.36 6.49 11.63
CA ARG A 49 33.30 5.76 10.93
C ARG A 49 32.21 6.77 10.59
N ARG A 50 32.26 7.31 9.36
CA ARG A 50 31.22 8.11 8.74
C ARG A 50 29.90 7.43 9.04
N HIS A 51 29.07 8.06 9.87
CA HIS A 51 27.73 7.54 10.11
C HIS A 51 27.06 7.36 8.75
N PRO A 52 26.37 6.24 8.50
CA PRO A 52 25.61 6.08 7.27
C PRO A 52 24.64 7.27 7.17
N PRO A 53 24.39 7.80 5.96
CA PRO A 53 23.46 8.89 5.79
C PRO A 53 22.14 8.53 6.47
N SER A 54 21.68 9.40 7.37
CA SER A 54 20.41 9.22 8.05
C SER A 54 19.30 9.26 7.00
N PHE A 55 18.71 8.10 6.69
CA PHE A 55 17.52 8.00 5.82
C PHE A 55 16.22 8.39 6.55
N HIS A 56 16.33 9.03 7.71
CA HIS A 56 15.15 9.47 8.45
C HIS A 56 14.56 10.71 7.80
N ARG A 57 13.34 10.57 7.28
CA ARG A 57 12.53 11.71 6.85
C ARG A 57 12.28 12.64 8.05
N PRO A 58 12.43 13.97 7.90
CA PRO A 58 12.08 14.91 8.94
C PRO A 58 10.64 14.68 9.40
N LYS A 59 10.41 14.72 10.71
CA LYS A 59 9.09 14.54 11.31
C LYS A 59 8.23 15.77 10.97
N VAL A 60 7.46 15.72 9.88
CA VAL A 60 6.47 16.72 9.47
C VAL A 60 5.24 16.66 10.40
N LYS A 61 5.43 16.88 11.71
CA LYS A 61 4.36 16.78 12.70
C LYS A 61 3.55 18.08 12.79
N ASP A 62 4.18 19.23 12.63
CA ASP A 62 3.50 20.50 12.92
C ASP A 62 2.63 20.97 11.76
N GLU A 63 3.06 20.76 10.51
CA GLU A 63 2.21 21.03 9.35
C GLU A 63 1.00 20.10 9.29
N THR A 64 1.16 18.86 9.78
CA THR A 64 0.07 17.87 9.76
C THR A 64 -0.99 18.19 10.80
N THR A 65 -0.62 18.66 12.00
CA THR A 65 -1.60 19.07 13.02
C THR A 65 -2.37 20.32 12.62
N ALA A 66 -1.69 21.34 12.09
CA ALA A 66 -2.34 22.56 11.60
C ALA A 66 -3.29 22.27 10.43
N ARG A 67 -2.89 21.38 9.50
CA ARG A 67 -3.74 20.95 8.39
C ARG A 67 -4.97 20.18 8.87
N VAL A 68 -4.80 19.29 9.85
CA VAL A 68 -5.91 18.55 10.46
C VAL A 68 -6.93 19.50 11.10
N ALA A 69 -6.47 20.55 11.78
CA ALA A 69 -7.35 21.55 12.37
C ALA A 69 -8.18 22.27 11.30
N ARG A 70 -7.57 22.70 10.19
CA ARG A 70 -8.30 23.31 9.06
C ARG A 70 -9.33 22.36 8.45
N ILE A 71 -8.93 21.11 8.19
CA ILE A 71 -9.84 20.08 7.65
C ILE A 71 -11.02 19.86 8.59
N ARG A 72 -10.82 19.89 9.91
CA ARG A 72 -11.88 19.72 10.89
C ARG A 72 -12.90 20.86 10.86
N GLU A 73 -12.46 22.10 10.69
CA GLU A 73 -13.39 23.23 10.53
C GLU A 73 -14.16 23.17 9.21
N MET A 74 -13.49 22.85 8.11
CA MET A 74 -14.15 22.68 6.81
C MET A 74 -15.10 21.49 6.76
N ALA A 75 -14.83 20.41 7.50
CA ALA A 75 -15.68 19.22 7.54
C ALA A 75 -17.09 19.49 8.08
N LYS A 76 -17.28 20.60 8.82
CA LYS A 76 -18.58 21.03 9.36
C LYS A 76 -19.49 21.63 8.28
N THR A 77 -18.90 22.25 7.25
CA THR A 77 -19.62 23.08 6.27
C THR A 77 -19.54 22.53 4.84
N LEU A 78 -18.46 21.84 4.49
CA LEU A 78 -18.15 21.40 3.14
C LEU A 78 -18.23 19.88 3.00
N THR A 79 -18.51 19.46 1.77
CA THR A 79 -18.46 18.05 1.37
C THR A 79 -17.01 17.60 1.15
N ARG A 80 -16.82 16.28 1.14
CA ARG A 80 -15.49 15.66 1.00
C ARG A 80 -14.77 16.07 -0.29
N ASN A 81 -15.51 16.25 -1.38
CA ASN A 81 -14.92 16.61 -2.68
C ASN A 81 -14.46 18.07 -2.68
N GLU A 82 -15.28 18.98 -2.16
CA GLU A 82 -14.94 20.40 -2.02
C GLU A 82 -13.71 20.61 -1.12
N ILE A 83 -13.60 19.82 -0.04
CA ILE A 83 -12.41 19.84 0.84
C ILE A 83 -11.17 19.35 0.10
N CYS A 84 -11.30 18.30 -0.72
CA CYS A 84 -10.19 17.79 -1.54
C CYS A 84 -9.71 18.83 -2.56
N GLU A 85 -10.63 19.52 -3.23
CA GLU A 85 -10.32 20.59 -4.19
C GLU A 85 -9.63 21.77 -3.50
N ARG A 86 -10.12 22.18 -2.33
CA ARG A 86 -9.59 23.34 -1.61
C ARG A 86 -8.21 23.11 -0.97
N GLU A 87 -7.98 21.93 -0.41
CA GLU A 87 -6.68 21.58 0.21
C GLU A 87 -5.71 20.91 -0.79
N GLY A 88 -6.13 20.66 -2.03
CA GLY A 88 -5.30 20.03 -3.06
C GLY A 88 -4.87 18.60 -2.70
N ILE A 89 -5.71 17.86 -1.98
CA ILE A 89 -5.41 16.50 -1.50
C ILE A 89 -6.32 15.46 -2.14
N ALA A 90 -5.75 14.29 -2.43
CA ALA A 90 -6.53 13.14 -2.89
C ALA A 90 -7.55 12.68 -1.84
N LEU A 91 -8.71 12.18 -2.30
CA LEU A 91 -9.79 11.69 -1.45
C LEU A 91 -9.34 10.55 -0.50
N ALA A 92 -8.42 9.71 -0.95
CA ALA A 92 -7.82 8.65 -0.13
C ALA A 92 -7.02 9.22 1.06
N THR A 93 -6.25 10.28 0.82
CA THR A 93 -5.48 10.98 1.86
C THR A 93 -6.43 11.63 2.87
N LEU A 94 -7.50 12.29 2.39
CA LEU A 94 -8.53 12.86 3.26
C LEU A 94 -9.22 11.78 4.10
N LYS A 95 -9.52 10.59 3.52
CA LYS A 95 -10.05 9.42 4.25
C LYS A 95 -9.12 8.97 5.38
N ALA A 96 -7.84 8.84 5.09
CA ALA A 96 -6.85 8.41 6.06
C ALA A 96 -6.71 9.42 7.21
N ILE A 97 -6.66 10.72 6.90
CA ILE A 97 -6.63 11.79 7.90
C ILE A 97 -7.88 11.74 8.78
N ALA A 98 -9.06 11.64 8.17
CA ALA A 98 -10.32 11.61 8.90
C ALA A 98 -10.46 10.39 9.81
N SER A 99 -10.01 9.22 9.36
CA SER A 99 -9.98 8.01 10.17
C SER A 99 -9.04 8.13 11.37
N LYS A 100 -7.84 8.71 11.17
CA LYS A 100 -6.85 8.91 12.25
C LYS A 100 -7.31 9.93 13.29
N HIS A 101 -8.03 10.98 12.88
CA HIS A 101 -8.41 12.10 13.75
C HIS A 101 -9.91 12.16 14.08
N ALA A 102 -10.63 11.07 13.82
CA ALA A 102 -12.08 10.92 14.05
C ALA A 102 -12.93 12.07 13.50
N ILE A 103 -12.58 12.59 12.31
CA ILE A 103 -13.31 13.68 11.67
C ILE A 103 -14.52 13.09 10.93
N ARG A 104 -15.71 13.61 11.22
CA ARG A 104 -16.95 13.28 10.49
C ARG A 104 -17.22 14.38 9.46
N PHE A 105 -17.54 13.98 8.24
CA PHE A 105 -17.92 14.90 7.17
C PHE A 105 -19.43 14.90 6.97
N GLN A 106 -19.95 15.99 6.43
CA GLN A 106 -21.33 16.05 6.00
C GLN A 106 -21.59 14.97 4.92
N VAL A 107 -22.56 14.10 5.20
CA VAL A 107 -22.98 13.07 4.26
C VAL A 107 -23.75 13.75 3.14
N ARG A 108 -23.25 13.64 1.91
CA ARG A 108 -24.00 14.10 0.73
C ARG A 108 -25.36 13.41 0.77
N GLN A 109 -26.45 14.18 0.76
CA GLN A 109 -27.77 13.60 0.62
C GLN A 109 -27.76 12.75 -0.65
N LYS A 110 -28.12 11.46 -0.52
CA LYS A 110 -28.23 10.56 -1.67
C LYS A 110 -29.36 11.11 -2.54
N ILE A 111 -29.00 11.88 -3.55
CA ILE A 111 -29.90 12.16 -4.67
C ILE A 111 -30.22 10.77 -5.22
N GLY A 112 -31.45 10.31 -5.00
CA GLY A 112 -31.90 9.02 -5.50
C GLY A 112 -31.57 8.96 -6.98
N THR A 113 -30.94 7.87 -7.41
CA THR A 113 -30.71 7.64 -8.84
C THR A 113 -32.03 7.85 -9.55
N ALA A 114 -32.06 8.76 -10.53
CA ALA A 114 -33.26 9.02 -11.31
C ALA A 114 -33.79 7.65 -11.77
N PRO A 115 -35.05 7.28 -11.45
CA PRO A 115 -35.59 6.02 -11.91
C PRO A 115 -35.41 6.00 -13.43
N ASN A 116 -35.03 4.84 -13.97
CA ASN A 116 -34.75 4.65 -15.40
C ASN A 116 -36.06 4.80 -16.21
N LYS A 117 -36.63 6.01 -16.20
CA LYS A 117 -37.89 6.38 -16.82
C LYS A 117 -37.58 6.64 -18.27
N VAL A 118 -38.15 5.77 -19.09
CA VAL A 118 -38.15 5.92 -20.53
C VAL A 118 -39.07 7.11 -20.85
N PRO A 119 -38.85 7.83 -21.96
CA PRO A 119 -39.77 8.88 -22.40
C PRO A 119 -41.22 8.39 -22.43
N PRO A 120 -42.20 9.23 -22.07
CA PRO A 120 -43.61 8.84 -21.92
C PRO A 120 -44.19 8.23 -23.20
N ASP A 121 -43.74 8.68 -24.37
CA ASP A 121 -44.22 8.19 -25.67
C ASP A 121 -43.86 6.73 -25.93
N VAL A 122 -42.64 6.33 -25.54
CA VAL A 122 -42.17 4.95 -25.69
C VAL A 122 -42.81 4.06 -24.63
N GLU A 123 -43.06 4.61 -23.44
CA GLU A 123 -43.77 3.88 -22.38
C GLU A 123 -45.21 3.57 -22.78
N ALA A 124 -45.93 4.49 -23.42
CA ALA A 124 -47.27 4.26 -23.94
C ALA A 124 -47.31 3.08 -24.95
N ARG A 125 -46.35 3.04 -25.89
CA ARG A 125 -46.23 1.92 -26.84
C ARG A 125 -45.96 0.59 -26.15
N LEU A 126 -45.11 0.60 -25.13
CA LEU A 126 -44.82 -0.60 -24.35
C LEU A 126 -46.04 -1.09 -23.57
N VAL A 127 -46.87 -0.19 -23.04
CA VAL A 127 -48.12 -0.56 -22.37
C VAL A 127 -49.04 -1.32 -23.32
N ASP A 128 -49.19 -0.85 -24.56
CA ASP A 128 -50.03 -1.51 -25.55
C ASP A 128 -49.45 -2.87 -25.96
N GLN A 129 -48.14 -2.94 -26.21
CA GLN A 129 -47.45 -4.20 -26.49
C GLN A 129 -47.53 -5.22 -25.33
N ILE A 130 -47.51 -4.75 -24.08
CA ILE A 130 -47.68 -5.60 -22.90
C ILE A 130 -49.10 -6.17 -22.86
N LYS A 131 -50.12 -5.38 -23.19
CA LYS A 131 -51.51 -5.87 -23.29
C LYS A 131 -51.66 -6.93 -24.39
N ASP A 132 -51.01 -6.73 -25.54
CA ASP A 132 -50.99 -7.72 -26.62
C ASP A 132 -50.32 -9.03 -26.18
N CYS A 133 -49.22 -8.93 -25.42
CA CYS A 133 -48.56 -10.10 -24.82
C CYS A 133 -49.48 -10.86 -23.85
N ILE A 134 -50.29 -10.13 -23.06
CA ILE A 134 -51.29 -10.73 -22.15
C ILE A 134 -52.40 -11.42 -22.95
N ALA A 135 -52.91 -10.78 -24.01
CA ALA A 135 -53.90 -11.37 -24.90
C ALA A 135 -53.38 -12.64 -25.59
N GLY A 136 -52.09 -12.68 -25.93
CA GLY A 136 -51.39 -13.86 -26.43
C GLY A 136 -51.08 -14.92 -25.37
N GLY A 137 -51.48 -14.74 -24.11
CA GLY A 137 -51.24 -15.69 -23.01
C GLY A 137 -49.77 -15.82 -22.61
N MET A 138 -48.90 -14.88 -22.99
CA MET A 138 -47.48 -14.94 -22.69
C MET A 138 -47.21 -14.69 -21.20
N ASN A 139 -46.30 -15.46 -20.63
CA ASN A 139 -45.85 -15.23 -19.27
C ASN A 139 -44.93 -13.99 -19.17
N ARG A 140 -44.74 -13.46 -17.95
CA ARG A 140 -43.91 -12.24 -17.72
C ARG A 140 -42.49 -12.37 -18.27
N SER A 141 -41.88 -13.55 -18.13
CA SER A 141 -40.51 -13.79 -18.63
C SER A 141 -40.45 -13.83 -20.16
N GLN A 142 -41.48 -14.39 -20.81
CA GLN A 142 -41.63 -14.44 -22.26
C GLN A 142 -41.90 -13.05 -22.81
N CYS A 143 -42.74 -12.25 -22.14
CA CYS A 143 -42.98 -10.86 -22.47
C CYS A 143 -41.69 -10.01 -22.38
N CYS A 144 -40.90 -10.18 -21.31
CA CYS A 144 -39.59 -9.51 -21.21
C CYS A 144 -38.66 -9.85 -22.37
N LYS A 145 -38.63 -11.13 -22.78
CA LYS A 145 -37.81 -11.59 -23.92
C LYS A 145 -38.34 -11.07 -25.26
N ALA A 146 -39.65 -11.08 -25.46
CA ALA A 146 -40.31 -10.63 -26.69
C ALA A 146 -40.14 -9.11 -26.90
N LEU A 147 -40.27 -8.32 -25.84
CA LEU A 147 -40.15 -6.87 -25.89
C LEU A 147 -38.72 -6.36 -25.64
N ALA A 148 -37.76 -7.26 -25.41
CA ALA A 148 -36.36 -6.96 -25.06
C ALA A 148 -36.23 -5.94 -23.89
N ILE A 149 -37.11 -6.03 -22.89
CA ILE A 149 -37.11 -5.16 -21.71
C ILE A 149 -36.63 -5.89 -20.45
N SER A 150 -36.09 -5.14 -19.51
CA SER A 150 -35.71 -5.68 -18.19
C SER A 150 -36.94 -5.99 -17.32
N TYR A 151 -36.81 -6.98 -16.43
CA TYR A 151 -37.91 -7.36 -15.53
C TYR A 151 -38.34 -6.22 -14.59
N ASN A 152 -37.39 -5.42 -14.10
CA ASN A 152 -37.69 -4.25 -13.27
C ASN A 152 -38.50 -3.19 -14.03
N MET A 153 -38.27 -3.05 -15.32
CA MET A 153 -39.01 -2.13 -16.18
C MET A 153 -40.45 -2.63 -16.42
N LEU A 154 -40.61 -3.93 -16.70
CA LEU A 154 -41.94 -4.54 -16.81
C LEU A 154 -42.73 -4.38 -15.50
N ASP A 155 -42.15 -4.73 -14.35
CA ASP A 155 -42.84 -4.64 -13.05
C ASP A 155 -43.20 -3.19 -12.69
N ARG A 156 -42.35 -2.23 -13.06
CA ARG A 156 -42.68 -0.80 -12.92
C ARG A 156 -43.89 -0.42 -13.78
N ILE A 157 -43.86 -0.72 -15.08
CA ILE A 157 -44.94 -0.32 -16.01
C ILE A 157 -46.27 -0.98 -15.58
N VAL A 158 -46.24 -2.26 -15.21
CA VAL A 158 -47.40 -2.99 -14.71
C VAL A 158 -47.98 -2.34 -13.45
N ARG A 159 -47.12 -1.86 -12.53
CA ARG A 159 -47.53 -1.20 -11.29
C ARG A 159 -48.05 0.23 -11.53
N ASP A 160 -47.34 1.02 -12.32
CA ASP A 160 -47.65 2.42 -12.60
C ASP A 160 -48.96 2.55 -13.40
N HIS A 161 -49.17 1.66 -14.37
CA HIS A 161 -50.37 1.62 -15.22
C HIS A 161 -51.46 0.65 -14.72
N LYS A 162 -51.28 0.05 -13.54
CA LYS A 162 -52.23 -0.87 -12.88
C LYS A 162 -52.72 -2.01 -13.80
N ILE A 163 -51.82 -2.59 -14.59
CA ILE A 163 -52.14 -3.68 -15.51
C ILE A 163 -52.25 -5.00 -14.73
N GLU A 164 -53.34 -5.74 -14.89
CA GLU A 164 -53.47 -7.06 -14.26
C GLU A 164 -52.78 -8.12 -15.11
N TYR A 165 -51.52 -8.44 -14.76
CA TYR A 165 -50.77 -9.47 -15.48
C TYR A 165 -51.01 -10.85 -14.82
N PRO A 166 -51.47 -11.88 -15.57
CA PRO A 166 -51.77 -13.20 -15.03
C PRO A 166 -50.55 -13.79 -14.30
N LYS A 167 -50.75 -14.14 -13.02
CA LYS A 167 -49.74 -14.83 -12.22
C LYS A 167 -49.74 -16.29 -12.67
N LEU A 168 -48.59 -16.79 -13.14
CA LEU A 168 -48.42 -18.21 -13.40
C LEU A 168 -48.75 -18.99 -12.12
N LYS A 169 -49.72 -19.90 -12.19
CA LYS A 169 -49.89 -20.92 -11.15
C LYS A 169 -48.64 -21.80 -11.20
N PHE A 170 -47.95 -21.95 -10.07
CA PHE A 170 -46.80 -22.85 -9.98
C PHE A 170 -47.25 -24.25 -10.39
N ALA A 171 -46.70 -24.78 -11.48
CA ALA A 171 -47.09 -26.09 -12.02
C ALA A 171 -46.60 -27.27 -11.19
N PHE A 172 -45.89 -27.03 -10.08
CA PHE A 172 -45.36 -28.06 -9.20
C PHE A 172 -45.52 -27.64 -7.74
N ARG A 173 -46.36 -28.38 -7.02
CA ARG A 173 -46.26 -28.57 -5.57
C ARG A 173 -46.60 -30.01 -5.25
#